data_AF-A0A6N8FAE6-F1
#
_entry.id   AF-A0A6N8FAE6-F1
#
_cell.length_a   1.000
_cell.length_b   1.000
_cell.length_c   1.000
_cell.angle_alpha   90.00
_cell.angle_beta   90.00
_cell.angle_gamma   90.00
#
_symmetry.space_group_name_H-M   'P 1'
#
loop_
_entity.id
_entity.type
_entity.pdbx_description
1 polymer ?
#
loop_
_entity_poly.entity_id
_entity_poly.type
_entity_poly.pdbx_seq_one_letter_code
_entity_poly.pdbx_strand_id
1 'polypeptide(L)'
;MKRQYRQSTHKEYVGDKYGNLYYNKLKYFEFHSYPGIEFHKMWCICVILLLLFKLDNLFALSAASGIGGVYVLYLMMLTLYLLIKKISRNKGYFLYPTFMINFFKKRRKSMESATHVA
;
A
#
# COMPACT_ATOMS: atom_id res chain seq x y z
N MET A 1 -19.76 7.99 -45.55
CA MET A 1 -19.53 7.70 -44.12
C MET A 1 -18.24 8.38 -43.67
N LYS A 2 -18.34 9.46 -42.88
CA LYS A 2 -17.18 10.13 -42.28
C LYS A 2 -16.61 9.21 -41.20
N ARG A 3 -15.38 8.72 -41.37
CA ARG A 3 -14.65 8.04 -40.30
C ARG A 3 -14.36 9.10 -39.23
N GLN A 4 -15.13 9.09 -38.13
CA GLN A 4 -14.74 9.81 -36.93
C GLN A 4 -13.41 9.21 -36.46
N TYR A 5 -12.33 9.98 -36.62
CA TYR A 5 -11.07 9.65 -35.97
C TYR A 5 -11.37 9.53 -34.48
N ARG A 6 -11.18 8.32 -33.94
CA ARG A 6 -11.26 8.04 -32.51
C ARG A 6 -10.09 8.79 -31.88
N GLN A 7 -10.32 10.04 -31.48
CA GLN A 7 -9.37 10.76 -30.67
C GLN A 7 -9.15 9.93 -29.41
N SER A 8 -7.92 9.46 -29.21
CA SER A 8 -7.51 8.88 -27.94
C SER A 8 -7.86 9.90 -26.89
N THR A 9 -8.63 9.51 -25.88
CA THR A 9 -9.01 10.33 -24.73
C THR A 9 -7.80 10.58 -23.83
N HIS A 10 -6.65 10.94 -24.41
CA HIS A 10 -5.54 11.54 -23.73
C HIS A 10 -5.90 12.99 -23.50
N LYS A 11 -6.62 13.23 -22.40
CA LYS A 11 -6.59 14.53 -21.76
C LYS A 11 -5.12 14.84 -21.51
N GLU A 12 -4.62 15.83 -22.22
CA GLU A 12 -3.30 16.40 -22.03
C GLU A 12 -3.15 16.77 -20.56
N TYR A 13 -2.23 16.10 -19.88
CA TYR A 13 -1.82 16.51 -18.56
C TYR A 13 -0.29 16.55 -18.53
N VAL A 14 0.19 17.79 -18.43
CA VAL A 14 1.59 18.18 -18.41
C VAL A 14 2.33 17.34 -17.37
N GLY A 15 3.19 16.44 -17.86
CA GLY A 15 4.21 15.80 -17.05
C GLY A 15 5.34 16.80 -16.82
N ASP A 16 5.81 16.90 -15.57
CA ASP A 16 7.06 17.57 -15.26
C ASP A 16 8.22 16.92 -16.05
N LYS A 17 9.37 17.60 -16.17
CA LYS A 17 10.53 17.23 -17.05
C LYS A 17 11.05 15.79 -16.91
N TYR A 18 10.58 15.04 -15.91
CA TYR A 18 10.94 13.66 -15.60
C TYR A 18 9.84 12.61 -15.86
N GLY A 19 8.67 12.95 -16.43
CA GLY A 19 7.67 11.99 -16.95
C GLY A 19 7.06 10.98 -15.96
N ASN A 20 7.40 11.06 -14.67
CA ASN A 20 7.22 9.97 -13.72
C ASN A 20 5.92 10.05 -12.87
N LEU A 21 5.20 11.18 -12.88
CA LEU A 21 4.05 11.37 -11.99
C LEU A 21 2.84 10.48 -12.35
N TYR A 22 2.54 10.30 -13.64
CA TYR A 22 1.30 9.63 -14.07
C TYR A 22 1.36 8.10 -14.02
N TYR A 23 2.50 7.51 -14.38
CA TYR A 23 2.71 6.06 -14.23
C TYR A 23 2.69 5.63 -12.76
N ASN A 24 3.14 6.50 -11.84
CA ASN A 24 3.05 6.24 -10.41
C ASN A 24 1.59 6.30 -9.91
N LYS A 25 0.76 7.21 -10.42
CA LYS A 25 -0.66 7.34 -10.03
C LYS A 25 -1.55 6.16 -10.45
N LEU A 26 -1.23 5.48 -11.55
CA LEU A 26 -1.94 4.24 -11.95
C LEU A 26 -1.49 3.04 -11.09
N LYS A 27 -0.23 3.04 -10.65
CA LYS A 27 0.35 1.94 -9.88
C LYS A 27 0.10 2.06 -8.37
N TYR A 28 -0.02 3.27 -7.85
CA TYR A 28 -0.13 3.57 -6.42
C TYR A 28 -1.34 4.45 -6.12
N PHE A 29 -1.92 4.29 -4.94
CA PHE A 29 -2.98 5.15 -4.41
C PHE A 29 -2.59 5.67 -3.02
N GLU A 30 -3.00 6.90 -2.75
CA GLU A 30 -2.90 7.51 -1.43
C GLU A 30 -4.18 7.25 -0.64
N PHE A 31 -4.05 7.06 0.66
CA PHE A 31 -5.18 6.85 1.56
C PHE A 31 -5.21 7.89 2.69
N HIS A 32 -6.42 8.23 3.14
CA HIS A 32 -6.62 9.14 4.25
C HIS A 32 -6.12 8.55 5.57
N SER A 33 -5.61 9.42 6.45
CA SER A 33 -5.50 9.11 7.88
C SER A 33 -6.87 8.78 8.43
N TYR A 34 -6.94 7.72 9.24
CA TYR A 34 -8.16 7.29 9.91
C TYR A 34 -7.96 7.29 11.43
N PRO A 35 -9.03 7.45 12.23
CA PRO A 35 -8.92 7.40 13.68
C PRO A 35 -8.40 6.02 14.10
N GLY A 36 -7.36 5.98 14.94
CA GLY A 36 -6.72 4.74 15.37
C GLY A 36 -5.58 4.24 14.48
N ILE A 37 -5.09 5.04 13.52
CA ILE A 37 -3.88 4.69 12.76
C ILE A 37 -2.65 4.55 13.65
N GLU A 38 -2.51 5.40 14.67
CA GLU A 38 -1.39 5.34 15.62
C GLU A 38 -1.44 4.06 16.46
N PHE A 39 -2.65 3.61 16.86
CA PHE A 39 -2.81 2.33 17.54
C PHE A 39 -2.39 1.16 16.65
N HIS A 40 -2.76 1.15 15.37
CA HIS A 40 -2.31 0.11 14.44
C HIS A 40 -0.80 0.13 14.21
N LYS A 41 -0.17 1.31 14.16
CA LYS A 41 1.30 1.40 14.08
C LYS A 41 1.95 0.82 15.32
N MET A 42 1.49 1.21 16.52
CA MET A 42 2.01 0.66 17.77
C MET A 42 1.80 -0.86 17.83
N TRP A 43 0.63 -1.34 17.44
CA TRP A 43 0.35 -2.77 17.36
C TRP A 43 1.33 -3.50 16.45
N CYS A 44 1.58 -2.98 15.24
CA CYS A 44 2.56 -3.56 14.32
C CYS A 44 3.96 -3.59 14.95
N ILE A 45 4.39 -2.49 15.58
CA ILE A 45 5.70 -2.40 16.24
C ILE A 45 5.81 -3.41 17.38
N CYS A 46 4.81 -3.51 18.25
CA CYS A 46 4.79 -4.48 19.35
C CYS A 46 4.89 -5.92 18.83
N VAL A 47 4.13 -6.26 17.79
CA VAL A 47 4.18 -7.60 17.19
C VAL A 47 5.54 -7.89 16.55
N ILE A 48 6.13 -6.91 15.84
CA ILE A 48 7.48 -7.03 15.26
C ILE A 48 8.52 -7.30 16.36
N LEU A 49 8.49 -6.51 17.44
CA LEU A 49 9.41 -6.69 18.56
C LEU A 49 9.26 -8.07 19.21
N LEU A 50 8.03 -8.50 19.50
CA LEU A 50 7.76 -9.82 20.07
C LEU A 50 8.27 -10.95 19.16
N LEU A 51 8.02 -10.86 17.86
CA LEU A 51 8.48 -11.85 16.88
C LEU A 51 10.00 -11.88 16.79
N LEU A 52 10.68 -10.74 16.83
CA LEU A 52 12.15 -10.68 16.81
C LEU A 52 12.76 -11.45 17.99
N PHE A 53 12.23 -11.29 19.20
CA PHE A 53 12.75 -12.01 20.38
C PHE A 53 12.34 -13.50 20.43
N LYS A 54 11.23 -13.87 19.78
CA LYS A 54 10.70 -15.24 19.81
C LYS A 54 11.03 -16.05 18.56
N LEU A 55 11.69 -15.46 17.56
CA LEU A 55 11.97 -16.11 16.29
C LEU A 55 12.82 -17.36 16.47
N ASP A 56 13.86 -17.30 17.30
CA ASP A 56 14.75 -18.45 17.56
C ASP A 56 13.99 -19.62 18.20
N ASN A 57 13.08 -19.30 19.13
CA ASN A 57 12.20 -20.31 19.76
C ASN A 57 11.24 -20.94 18.75
N LEU A 58 10.76 -20.17 17.76
CA LEU A 58 9.90 -20.68 16.69
C LEU A 58 10.66 -21.62 15.74
N PHE A 59 11.93 -21.32 15.44
CA PHE A 59 12.79 -22.21 14.67
C PHE A 59 13.15 -23.48 15.46
N ALA A 60 13.36 -23.37 16.77
CA ALA A 60 13.62 -24.51 17.64
C ALA A 60 12.42 -25.47 17.74
N LEU A 61 11.19 -24.96 17.67
CA LEU A 61 9.98 -25.79 17.66
C LEU A 61 9.83 -26.57 16.34
N SER A 62 9.93 -25.87 15.20
CA SER A 62 9.92 -26.49 13.88
C SER A 62 10.40 -25.51 12.80
N ALA A 63 11.01 -26.03 11.73
CA ALA A 63 11.39 -25.20 10.59
C ALA A 63 10.19 -24.48 9.94
N ALA A 64 9.03 -25.15 9.88
CA ALA A 64 7.80 -24.59 9.33
C ALA A 64 7.26 -23.42 10.19
N SER A 65 7.30 -23.54 11.52
CA SER A 65 6.91 -22.44 12.42
C SER A 65 7.87 -21.25 12.34
N GLY A 66 9.16 -21.49 12.17
CA GLY A 66 10.14 -20.43 11.90
C GLY A 66 9.83 -19.66 10.61
N ILE A 67 9.60 -20.37 9.50
CA ILE A 67 9.21 -19.76 8.21
C ILE A 67 7.89 -18.98 8.35
N GLY A 68 6.90 -19.54 9.05
CA GLY A 68 5.64 -18.86 9.36
C GLY A 68 5.86 -17.56 10.15
N GLY A 69 6.73 -17.59 11.16
CA GLY A 69 7.10 -16.41 11.94
C GLY A 69 7.75 -15.32 11.09
N VAL A 70 8.70 -15.68 10.22
CA VAL A 70 9.34 -14.76 9.27
C VAL A 70 8.32 -14.14 8.32
N TYR A 71 7.34 -14.93 7.85
CA TYR A 71 6.27 -14.42 7.00
C TYR A 71 5.37 -13.41 7.73
N VAL A 72 4.98 -13.68 8.98
CA VAL A 72 4.21 -12.72 9.79
C VAL A 72 5.02 -11.44 10.02
N LEU A 73 6.33 -11.57 10.30
CA LEU A 73 7.23 -10.42 10.44
C LEU A 73 7.27 -9.57 9.16
N TYR A 74 7.37 -10.21 7.99
CA TYR A 74 7.30 -9.54 6.69
C TYR A 74 5.98 -8.75 6.53
N LEU A 75 4.85 -9.38 6.85
CA LEU A 75 3.53 -8.73 6.76
C LEU A 75 3.45 -7.49 7.67
N MET A 76 3.93 -7.58 8.90
CA MET A 76 3.88 -6.49 9.88
C MET A 76 4.83 -5.34 9.54
N MET A 77 6.02 -5.65 9.02
CA MET A 77 6.96 -4.64 8.52
C MET A 77 6.38 -3.91 7.32
N LEU A 78 5.76 -4.65 6.39
CA LEU A 78 5.16 -4.07 5.21
C LEU A 78 3.92 -3.23 5.57
N THR A 79 3.03 -3.71 6.45
CA THR A 79 1.90 -2.88 6.93
C THR A 79 2.42 -1.58 7.55
N LEU A 80 3.40 -1.65 8.45
CA LEU A 80 3.95 -0.47 9.11
C LEU A 80 4.54 0.52 8.11
N TYR A 81 5.32 0.03 7.14
CA TYR A 81 5.87 0.85 6.07
C TYR A 81 4.77 1.56 5.27
N LEU A 82 3.70 0.85 4.92
CA LEU A 82 2.56 1.43 4.20
C LEU A 82 1.82 2.48 5.06
N LEU A 83 1.63 2.23 6.35
CA LEU A 83 1.00 3.17 7.27
C LEU A 83 1.82 4.47 7.43
N ILE A 84 3.15 4.39 7.41
CA ILE A 84 4.04 5.56 7.49
C ILE A 84 4.01 6.35 6.17
N LYS A 85 4.20 5.67 5.03
CA LYS A 85 4.22 6.29 3.71
C LYS A 85 2.86 6.84 3.26
N LYS A 86 1.75 6.29 3.78
CA LYS A 86 0.37 6.58 3.34
C LYS A 86 0.11 6.34 1.84
N ILE A 87 0.94 5.50 1.22
CA ILE A 87 0.89 5.17 -0.21
C ILE A 87 0.89 3.65 -0.34
N SER A 88 -0.04 3.10 -1.12
CA SER A 88 -0.15 1.65 -1.35
C SER A 88 -0.30 1.31 -2.84
N ARG A 89 0.12 0.11 -3.27
CA ARG A 89 0.02 -0.35 -4.66
C ARG A 89 -1.37 -0.88 -5.01
N ASN A 90 -1.88 -0.51 -6.18
CA ASN A 90 -3.15 -1.02 -6.71
C ASN A 90 -3.12 -2.51 -7.06
N LYS A 91 -1.98 -3.01 -7.58
CA LYS A 91 -1.80 -4.42 -7.96
C LYS A 91 -1.43 -5.33 -6.78
N GLY A 92 -1.28 -4.77 -5.58
CA GLY A 92 -0.83 -5.47 -4.39
C GLY A 92 0.69 -5.66 -4.27
N TYR A 93 1.10 -6.43 -3.28
CA TYR A 93 2.49 -6.74 -2.96
C TYR A 93 2.70 -8.26 -2.96
N PHE A 94 3.95 -8.69 -3.20
CA PHE A 94 4.31 -10.10 -3.22
C PHE A 94 3.97 -10.75 -1.87
N LEU A 95 3.17 -11.83 -1.89
CA LEU A 95 2.70 -12.54 -0.69
C LEU A 95 1.96 -11.67 0.34
N TYR A 96 1.44 -10.50 -0.04
CA TYR A 96 0.65 -9.70 0.89
C TYR A 96 -0.85 -9.95 0.70
N PRO A 97 -1.63 -10.15 1.78
CA PRO A 97 -3.03 -10.52 1.65
C PRO A 97 -3.87 -9.41 0.99
N THR A 98 -4.75 -9.83 0.08
CA THR A 98 -5.63 -8.94 -0.69
C THR A 98 -6.64 -8.20 0.20
N PHE A 99 -7.07 -8.78 1.32
CA PHE A 99 -8.00 -8.14 2.24
C PHE A 99 -7.41 -6.87 2.89
N MET A 100 -6.10 -6.87 3.20
CA MET A 100 -5.42 -5.70 3.74
C MET A 100 -5.33 -4.60 2.70
N ILE A 101 -5.04 -4.94 1.44
CA ILE A 101 -5.04 -3.97 0.34
C ILE A 101 -6.44 -3.36 0.16
N ASN A 102 -7.48 -4.19 0.18
CA ASN A 102 -8.86 -3.74 0.09
C ASN A 102 -9.25 -2.81 1.25
N PHE A 103 -8.72 -3.04 2.47
CA PHE A 103 -8.90 -2.15 3.61
C PHE A 103 -8.32 -0.75 3.34
N PHE A 104 -7.11 -0.65 2.79
CA PHE A 104 -6.53 0.64 2.42
C PHE A 104 -7.28 1.27 1.24
N LYS A 105 -7.69 0.47 0.25
CA LYS A 105 -8.40 0.94 -0.95
C LYS A 105 -9.76 1.58 -0.61
N LYS A 106 -10.47 1.06 0.40
CA LYS A 106 -11.71 1.68 0.93
C LYS A 106 -11.49 3.09 1.48
N ARG A 107 -10.27 3.43 1.92
CA ARG A 107 -9.90 4.73 2.49
C ARG A 107 -9.12 5.60 1.51
N ARG A 108 -9.17 5.25 0.22
CA ARG A 108 -8.52 6.00 -0.84
C ARG A 108 -9.03 7.43 -0.85
N LYS A 109 -8.12 8.40 -0.96
CA LYS A 109 -8.47 9.80 -1.16
C LYS A 109 -9.05 9.99 -2.56
N SER A 110 -10.33 10.37 -2.67
CA SER A 110 -10.90 10.82 -3.95
C SER A 110 -10.31 12.20 -4.26
N MET A 111 -9.80 12.39 -5.47
CA MET A 111 -9.18 13.66 -5.88
C MET A 111 -10.19 14.71 -6.32
N GLU A 112 -11.47 14.53 -6.02
CA GLU A 112 -12.55 15.43 -6.47
C GLU A 112 -12.50 16.82 -5.81
N SER A 113 -11.77 16.97 -4.69
CA SER A 113 -11.63 18.25 -3.99
C SER A 113 -10.47 19.15 -4.47
N ALA A 114 -9.67 18.72 -5.46
CA ALA A 114 -8.55 19.53 -5.98
C ALA A 114 -8.92 20.40 -7.19
N THR A 115 -10.14 20.26 -7.72
CA THR A 115 -10.59 20.95 -8.94
C THR A 115 -11.66 22.03 -8.71
N HIS A 116 -12.05 22.30 -7.46
CA HIS A 116 -13.05 23.34 -7.12
C HIS A 116 -12.48 24.67 -6.64
N VAL A 117 -11.16 24.88 -6.79
CA VAL A 117 -10.52 26.19 -6.55
C VAL A 117 -9.59 26.47 -7.73
N ALA A 118 -10.17 26.85 -8.86
CA ALA A 118 -9.49 27.50 -9.97
C ALA A 118 -10.49 28.45 -10.64
#